data_AF-A0AAV6ANA6-F1
#
_entry.id   AF-A0AAV6ANA6-F1
#
_cell.length_a   1.000
_cell.length_b   1.000
_cell.length_c   1.000
_cell.angle_alpha   90.00
_cell.angle_beta   90.00
_cell.angle_gamma   90.00
#
_symmetry.space_group_name_H-M   'P 1'
#
loop_
_entity.id
_entity.type
_entity.pdbx_description
1 polymer ?
#
loop_
_entity_poly.entity_id
_entity_poly.type
_entity_poly.pdbx_seq_one_letter_code
_entity_poly.pdbx_strand_id
1 'polypeptide(L)'
;GALAKGSGGYRRYVYQEATEEMLAPVRQVEEICARHGVPPGAAALQFSMRDPRVASTICGVSKPERVAETLAWAEFDIPDAVWDELAAVPRTADDPEKTRAYNPG
;
A
#
# COMPACT_ATOMS: atom_id res chain seq x y z
N GLY A 1 4.67 -3.65 4.23
CA GLY A 1 3.40 -4.38 3.99
C GLY A 1 3.29 -4.78 2.54
N ALA A 2 2.11 -5.21 2.10
CA ALA A 2 1.87 -5.69 0.72
C ALA A 2 2.28 -4.65 -0.33
N LEU A 3 1.87 -3.39 -0.20
CA LEU A 3 2.22 -2.32 -1.16
C LEU A 3 3.72 -1.95 -1.19
N ALA A 4 4.49 -2.29 -0.15
CA ALA A 4 5.93 -2.03 -0.12
C ALA A 4 6.77 -3.20 -0.67
N LYS A 5 6.22 -4.42 -0.66
CA LYS A 5 6.92 -5.66 -1.05
C LYS A 5 6.35 -6.31 -2.32
N GLY A 6 5.20 -5.85 -2.77
CA GLY A 6 4.43 -6.44 -3.84
C GLY A 6 3.55 -7.62 -3.38
N SER A 7 2.41 -7.80 -4.04
CA SER A 7 1.47 -8.91 -3.87
C SER A 7 2.10 -10.27 -4.21
N GLY A 8 3.09 -10.29 -5.11
CA GLY A 8 3.85 -11.51 -5.46
C GLY A 8 4.84 -11.98 -4.38
N GLY A 9 5.41 -11.05 -3.60
CA GLY A 9 6.43 -11.34 -2.59
C GLY A 9 5.94 -11.34 -1.14
N TYR A 10 4.75 -10.79 -0.87
CA TYR A 10 4.16 -10.72 0.46
C TYR A 10 2.72 -11.24 0.45
N ARG A 11 2.57 -12.53 0.77
CA ARG A 11 1.29 -13.26 0.76
C ARG A 11 0.55 -13.23 2.10
N ARG A 12 0.87 -12.29 2.99
CA ARG A 12 0.22 -12.17 4.30
C ARG A 12 -0.70 -10.96 4.31
N TYR A 13 -1.93 -11.14 4.74
CA TYR A 13 -2.88 -10.04 4.98
C TYR A 13 -3.65 -10.38 6.25
N VAL A 14 -3.84 -9.40 7.14
CA VAL A 14 -4.57 -9.58 8.41
C VAL A 14 -4.03 -10.77 9.23
N TYR A 15 -2.70 -10.85 9.34
CA TYR A 15 -1.99 -11.88 10.11
C TYR A 15 -2.21 -13.33 9.65
N GLN A 16 -2.79 -13.55 8.47
CA GLN A 16 -3.00 -14.86 7.86
C GLN A 16 -2.51 -14.90 6.41
N GLU A 17 -2.46 -16.10 5.82
CA GLU A 17 -2.21 -16.24 4.38
C GLU A 17 -3.35 -15.56 3.62
N ALA A 18 -2.98 -14.70 2.67
CA ALA A 18 -3.92 -13.95 1.87
C ALA A 18 -4.44 -14.82 0.72
N THR A 19 -5.76 -14.87 0.56
CA THR A 19 -6.37 -15.43 -0.64
C THR A 19 -6.14 -14.51 -1.84
N GLU A 20 -6.38 -15.04 -3.04
CA GLU A 20 -6.32 -14.22 -4.26
C GLU A 20 -7.33 -13.06 -4.23
N GLU A 21 -8.49 -13.27 -3.63
CA GLU A 21 -9.49 -12.20 -3.47
C GLU A 21 -8.97 -11.08 -2.55
N MET A 22 -8.29 -11.42 -1.45
CA MET A 22 -7.70 -10.45 -0.51
C MET A 22 -6.56 -9.64 -1.15
N LEU A 23 -5.84 -10.21 -2.12
CA LEU A 23 -4.76 -9.54 -2.84
C LEU A 23 -5.21 -8.79 -4.09
N ALA A 24 -6.45 -9.02 -4.57
CA ALA A 24 -6.95 -8.38 -5.79
C ALA A 24 -6.91 -6.83 -5.74
N PRO A 25 -7.30 -6.16 -4.63
CA PRO A 25 -7.17 -4.70 -4.55
C PRO A 25 -5.71 -4.23 -4.60
N VAL A 26 -4.80 -4.97 -3.98
CA VAL A 26 -3.36 -4.65 -4.01
C VAL A 26 -2.83 -4.72 -5.44
N ARG A 27 -3.22 -5.75 -6.20
CA ARG A 27 -2.84 -5.90 -7.60
C ARG A 27 -3.39 -4.79 -8.49
N GLN A 28 -4.63 -4.36 -8.26
CA GLN A 28 -5.20 -3.24 -9.01
C GLN A 28 -4.39 -1.95 -8.79
N VAL A 29 -3.96 -1.69 -7.54
CA VAL A 29 -3.07 -0.55 -7.23
C VAL A 29 -1.71 -0.72 -7.93
N GLU A 30 -1.13 -1.92 -7.89
CA GLU A 30 0.14 -2.22 -8.57
C GLU A 30 0.05 -2.01 -10.08
N GLU A 31 -1.03 -2.44 -10.73
CA GLU A 31 -1.27 -2.26 -12.16
C GLU A 31 -1.40 -0.78 -12.54
N ILE A 32 -2.13 0.02 -11.75
CA ILE A 32 -2.22 1.47 -11.94
C ILE A 32 -0.82 2.08 -11.84
N CYS A 33 -0.10 1.78 -10.76
CA CYS A 33 1.24 2.31 -10.53
C CYS A 33 2.22 1.91 -11.65
N ALA A 34 2.16 0.66 -12.12
CA ALA A 34 3.02 0.14 -13.16
C ALA A 34 2.82 0.83 -14.52
N ARG A 35 1.58 1.20 -14.89
CA ARG A 35 1.29 1.94 -16.13
C ARG A 35 1.99 3.31 -16.18
N HIS A 36 2.23 3.91 -15.01
CA HIS A 36 2.81 5.24 -14.86
C HIS A 36 4.26 5.22 -14.35
N GLY A 37 4.87 4.04 -14.17
CA GLY A 37 6.23 3.92 -13.64
C GLY A 37 6.38 4.35 -12.18
N VAL A 38 5.28 4.37 -11.42
CA VAL A 38 5.26 4.76 -10.01
C VAL A 38 5.51 3.53 -9.13
N PRO A 39 6.39 3.60 -8.11
CA PRO A 39 6.48 2.55 -7.10
C PRO A 39 5.21 2.52 -6.23
N PRO A 40 4.53 1.36 -6.05
CA PRO A 40 3.34 1.28 -5.20
C PRO A 40 3.59 1.72 -3.75
N GLY A 41 4.81 1.53 -3.24
CA GLY A 41 5.23 2.02 -1.93
C GLY A 41 5.24 3.55 -1.82
N ALA A 42 5.59 4.25 -2.90
CA ALA A 42 5.53 5.72 -2.96
C ALA A 42 4.09 6.21 -2.94
N ALA A 43 3.21 5.63 -3.76
CA ALA A 43 1.78 5.95 -3.75
C ALA A 43 1.15 5.70 -2.37
N ALA A 44 1.48 4.57 -1.73
CA ALA A 44 0.98 4.23 -0.40
C ALA A 44 1.46 5.21 0.68
N LEU A 45 2.73 5.62 0.64
CA LEU A 45 3.31 6.55 1.61
C LEU A 45 2.75 7.97 1.42
N GLN A 46 2.72 8.45 0.17
CA GLN A 46 2.30 9.80 -0.15
C GLN A 46 0.79 10.01 -0.09
N PHE A 47 -0.02 8.94 -0.08
CA PHE A 47 -1.48 9.03 0.00
C PHE A 47 -1.96 9.89 1.18
N SER A 48 -1.34 9.73 2.36
CA SER A 48 -1.64 10.58 3.52
C SER A 48 -0.84 11.88 3.52
N MET A 49 0.40 11.87 3.02
CA MET A 49 1.25 13.07 3.00
C MET A 49 0.72 14.19 2.11
N ARG A 50 0.00 13.85 1.03
CA ARG A 50 -0.59 14.83 0.12
C ARG A 50 -1.81 15.56 0.68
N ASP A 51 -2.40 15.08 1.77
CA ASP A 51 -3.58 15.69 2.38
C ASP A 51 -3.16 16.77 3.39
N PRO A 52 -3.50 18.06 3.17
CA PRO A 52 -3.10 19.14 4.07
C PRO A 52 -3.70 19.02 5.48
N ARG A 53 -4.69 18.15 5.70
CA ARG A 53 -5.28 17.88 7.02
C ARG A 53 -4.43 16.91 7.84
N VAL A 54 -3.46 16.21 7.24
CA VAL A 54 -2.58 15.24 7.90
C VAL A 54 -1.26 15.92 8.25
N ALA A 55 -1.03 16.13 9.55
CA ALA A 55 0.19 16.79 10.02
C ALA A 55 1.46 15.91 9.91
N SER A 56 1.30 14.59 10.01
CA SER A 56 2.42 13.65 9.95
C SER A 56 1.98 12.27 9.49
N THR A 57 2.85 11.57 8.77
CA THR A 57 2.67 10.19 8.34
C THR A 57 3.73 9.32 9.03
N ILE A 58 3.29 8.32 9.81
CA ILE A 58 4.19 7.39 10.49
C ILE A 58 4.29 6.11 9.65
N CYS A 59 5.48 5.83 9.11
CA CYS A 59 5.75 4.61 8.36
C CYS A 59 6.66 3.66 9.15
N GLY A 60 6.33 2.37 9.15
CA GLY A 60 7.15 1.34 9.79
C GLY A 60 8.34 0.92 8.92
N VAL A 61 9.55 0.97 9.48
CA VAL A 61 10.79 0.59 8.80
C VAL A 61 11.47 -0.54 9.58
N SER A 62 11.66 -1.71 8.95
CA SER A 62 12.16 -2.92 9.63
C SER A 62 13.68 -3.10 9.61
N LYS A 63 14.40 -2.30 8.81
CA LYS A 63 15.87 -2.34 8.68
C LYS A 63 16.40 -0.94 8.36
N PRO A 64 17.57 -0.52 8.89
CA PRO A 64 18.11 0.83 8.68
C PRO A 64 18.26 1.21 7.20
N GLU A 65 18.64 0.26 6.34
CA GLU A 65 18.90 0.53 4.92
C GLU A 65 17.62 0.94 4.16
N ARG A 66 16.44 0.62 4.70
CA ARG A 66 15.14 0.96 4.10
C ARG A 66 14.70 2.40 4.38
N VAL A 67 15.39 3.13 5.26
CA VAL A 67 15.12 4.54 5.52
C VAL A 67 15.36 5.38 4.26
N ALA A 68 16.49 5.17 3.58
CA ALA A 68 16.84 5.91 2.37
C ALA A 68 15.82 5.73 1.25
N GLU A 69 15.34 4.50 1.04
CA GLU A 69 14.29 4.23 0.06
C GLU A 69 12.95 4.86 0.46
N THR A 70 12.60 4.85 1.74
CA THR A 70 11.37 5.50 2.23
C THR A 70 11.40 7.01 1.98
N LEU A 71 12.55 7.65 2.18
CA LEU A 71 12.74 9.06 1.85
C LEU A 71 12.64 9.30 0.34
N ALA A 72 13.27 8.47 -0.48
CA ALA A 72 13.14 8.55 -1.94
C ALA A 72 11.68 8.37 -2.41
N TRP A 73 10.91 7.50 -1.75
CA TRP A 73 9.48 7.35 -2.00
C TRP A 73 8.65 8.55 -1.55
N ALA A 74 9.04 9.23 -0.47
CA ALA A 74 8.37 10.44 -0.01
C ALA A 74 8.52 11.62 -0.99
N GLU A 75 9.61 11.63 -1.75
CA GLU A 75 9.95 12.68 -2.73
C GLU A 75 9.64 12.28 -4.18
N PHE A 76 9.12 11.07 -4.42
CA PHE A 76 8.83 10.59 -5.77
C PHE A 76 7.72 11.41 -6.44
N ASP A 77 7.93 11.90 -7.66
CA ASP A 77 6.90 12.64 -8.39
C ASP A 77 5.77 11.70 -8.85
N ILE A 78 4.58 11.85 -8.28
CA ILE A 78 3.39 11.06 -8.63
C ILE A 78 2.42 11.93 -9.45
N PRO A 79 2.18 11.61 -10.74
CA PRO A 79 1.24 12.35 -11.58
C PRO A 79 -0.18 12.34 -11.03
N ASP A 80 -0.92 13.44 -11.21
CA ASP A 80 -2.33 13.56 -10.77
C ASP A 80 -3.23 12.46 -11.35
N ALA A 81 -2.96 12.03 -12.59
CA ALA A 81 -3.67 10.93 -13.23
C ALA A 81 -3.61 9.61 -12.43
N VAL A 82 -2.49 9.35 -11.73
CA VAL A 82 -2.35 8.17 -10.87
C VAL A 82 -3.30 8.29 -9.68
N TRP A 83 -3.40 9.48 -9.07
CA TRP A 83 -4.31 9.72 -7.96
C TRP A 83 -5.78 9.59 -8.36
N ASP A 84 -6.14 10.09 -9.54
CA ASP A 84 -7.49 9.97 -10.10
C ASP A 84 -7.87 8.49 -10.32
N GLU A 85 -6.97 7.71 -10.91
CA GLU A 85 -7.18 6.27 -11.11
C GLU A 85 -7.26 5.51 -9.78
N LEU A 86 -6.41 5.83 -8.79
CA LEU A 86 -6.47 5.23 -7.46
C LEU A 86 -7.76 5.59 -6.73
N ALA A 87 -8.26 6.81 -6.86
CA ALA A 87 -9.51 7.25 -6.25
C ALA A 87 -10.74 6.54 -6.84
N ALA A 88 -10.65 6.06 -8.08
CA ALA A 88 -11.69 5.27 -8.74
C ALA A 88 -11.68 3.79 -8.32
N VAL A 89 -10.65 3.31 -7.61
CA VAL A 89 -10.60 1.94 -7.09
C VAL A 89 -11.72 1.75 -6.05
N PRO A 90 -12.55 0.70 -6.15
CA PRO A 90 -13.59 0.43 -5.16
C PRO A 90 -13.01 0.26 -3.76
N ARG A 91 -13.66 0.88 -2.76
CA ARG A 91 -13.37 0.66 -1.34
C ARG A 91 -14.45 -0.19 -0.70
N THR A 92 -14.07 -1.02 0.26
CA THR A 92 -15.01 -1.71 1.15
C THR A 92 -15.02 -1.05 2.52
N ALA A 93 -16.16 -1.13 3.20
CA ALA A 93 -16.31 -0.80 4.63
C ALA A 93 -16.41 -2.06 5.50
N ASP A 94 -16.26 -3.25 4.90
CA ASP A 94 -16.25 -4.51 5.63
C ASP A 94 -15.03 -4.59 6.54
N ASP A 95 -15.22 -5.19 7.72
CA ASP A 95 -14.11 -5.46 8.65
C ASP A 95 -13.14 -6.47 8.02
N PRO A 96 -11.87 -6.07 7.72
CA PRO A 96 -10.89 -6.96 7.13
C PRO A 96 -10.49 -8.12 8.07
N GLU A 97 -10.75 -8.01 9.38
CA GLU A 97 -10.52 -9.07 10.36
C GLU A 97 -11.70 -10.01 10.57
N LYS A 98 -12.85 -9.77 9.93
CA LYS A 98 -14.06 -10.61 10.09
C LYS A 98 -13.80 -12.10 9.82
N THR A 99 -12.91 -12.41 8.89
CA THR A 99 -12.54 -13.79 8.51
C THR A 99 -11.24 -14.26 9.16
N ARG A 100 -10.64 -13.47 10.05
CA ARG A 100 -9.39 -13.82 10.73
C ARG A 100 -9.63 -14.97 11.70
N ALA A 101 -9.00 -16.11 11.42
CA ALA A 101 -8.89 -17.18 12.41
C ALA A 101 -7.75 -16.83 13.39
N TYR A 102 -8.09 -16.33 14.58
CA TYR A 102 -7.09 -16.03 15.60
C TYR A 102 -6.37 -17.31 16.06
N ASN A 103 -5.05 -17.34 15.89
CA ASN A 103 -4.19 -18.37 16.46
C ASN A 103 -3.30 -17.69 17.53
N PRO A 104 -3.46 -18.02 18.83
CA PRO A 104 -2.73 -17.36 19.90
C PRO A 104 -1.22 -17.51 19.82
N GLY A 105 -0.71 -18.52 19.11
CA GLY A 105 0.71 -18.86 19.12
C GLY A 105 1.13 -19.54 20.42
#